data_AF-A0A4Q8TZ92-F1
#
_entry.id   AF-A0A4Q8TZ92-F1
#
_cell.length_a   1.000
_cell.length_b   1.000
_cell.length_c   1.000
_cell.angle_alpha   90.00
_cell.angle_beta   90.00
_cell.angle_gamma   90.00
#
_symmetry.space_group_name_H-M   'P 1'
#
loop_
_entity.id
_entity.type
_entity.pdbx_description
1 polymer ?
#
loop_
_entity_poly.entity_id
_entity_poly.type
_entity_poly.pdbx_seq_one_letter_code
_entity_poly.pdbx_strand_id
1 'polypeptide(L)'
;MSGMIKPVEWKETYVKVLDQTLLPEEVKFMEIRDAQVMWDAIKMLCVRGAPAIGVGAGYGVAIEMQKHVKESTAEYHKNLKETIEYLATSRPTAVNLFWALDRMKETGEKYANGSNDVCQKALEETAINIEKYEENACISIGENALTLLKDGMTLLTHCNAGGLATVHYGTALSPMLLGKERNIHFKVYADETRPLLQGARLTAWELNQAGVDVTVITDNMAGMVMKQGKIDAVIVGCDRVAANGDAANKIGTYSVAVLAKHHNIPFYIAGPVSTIDMNTPTGDDIPIEERSAEEITCGFGKRTVPEGVKVYNPAFDVVPHELITAIITDKGIIANPDKEKVAQVVNAK
;
A
#
# COMPACT_ATOMS: atom_id res chain seq x y z
N MET A 1 14.36 20.80 6.52
CA MET A 1 13.47 19.72 6.06
C MET A 1 13.69 18.55 6.99
N SER A 2 12.72 18.23 7.86
CA SER A 2 12.75 16.95 8.59
C SER A 2 12.64 15.84 7.53
N GLY A 3 13.54 14.86 7.57
CA GLY A 3 13.52 13.75 6.61
C GLY A 3 12.17 13.03 6.60
N MET A 4 11.84 12.43 5.46
CA MET A 4 10.60 11.66 5.30
C MET A 4 10.54 10.52 6.32
N ILE A 5 9.39 10.36 7.00
CA ILE A 5 9.24 9.34 8.04
C ILE A 5 9.12 7.95 7.40
N LYS A 6 9.93 7.01 7.88
CA LYS A 6 9.77 5.57 7.57
C LYS A 6 8.68 4.97 8.45
N PRO A 7 7.60 4.38 7.88
CA PRO A 7 6.52 3.80 8.68
C PRO A 7 6.91 2.48 9.35
N VAL A 8 7.88 1.74 8.78
CA VAL A 8 8.43 0.49 9.30
C VAL A 8 9.94 0.56 9.15
N GLU A 9 10.70 0.36 10.22
CA GLU A 9 12.16 0.49 10.23
C GLU A 9 12.80 -0.63 11.08
N TRP A 10 13.72 -1.39 10.48
CA TRP A 10 14.49 -2.42 11.17
C TRP A 10 15.50 -1.81 12.16
N LYS A 11 15.55 -2.31 13.40
CA LYS A 11 16.47 -1.87 14.46
C LYS A 11 17.26 -3.01 15.08
N GLU A 12 17.51 -4.07 14.30
CA GLU A 12 18.25 -5.30 14.67
C GLU A 12 17.57 -6.13 15.76
N THR A 13 17.27 -5.55 16.91
CA THR A 13 16.65 -6.22 18.08
C THR A 13 15.15 -5.94 18.22
N TYR A 14 14.61 -5.07 17.37
CA TYR A 14 13.18 -4.76 17.27
C TYR A 14 12.88 -4.12 15.91
N VAL A 15 11.60 -3.98 15.58
CA VAL A 15 11.12 -3.18 14.46
C VAL A 15 10.45 -1.92 15.02
N LYS A 16 10.87 -0.75 14.54
CA LYS A 16 10.22 0.51 14.88
C LYS A 16 9.08 0.75 13.90
N VAL A 17 7.86 0.87 14.41
CA VAL A 17 6.65 1.07 13.59
C VAL A 17 5.96 2.37 13.98
N LEU A 18 5.60 3.19 12.99
CA LEU A 18 4.75 4.36 13.21
C LEU A 18 3.30 3.90 13.43
N ASP A 19 2.69 4.33 14.53
CA ASP A 19 1.26 4.08 14.76
C ASP A 19 0.41 5.04 13.93
N GLN A 20 0.09 4.61 12.70
CA GLN A 20 -0.72 5.40 11.78
C GLN A 20 -2.14 5.67 12.29
N THR A 21 -2.61 4.93 13.30
CA THR A 21 -3.97 5.11 13.86
C THR A 21 -4.09 6.36 14.71
N LEU A 22 -2.97 6.98 15.09
CA LEU A 22 -2.92 8.22 15.87
C LEU A 22 -2.68 9.47 15.01
N LEU A 23 -2.31 9.29 13.74
CA LEU A 23 -2.22 10.39 12.79
C LEU A 23 -3.61 10.96 12.46
N PRO A 24 -3.74 12.28 12.27
CA PRO A 24 -2.66 13.27 12.17
C PRO A 24 -2.28 13.94 13.50
N GLU A 25 -2.92 13.60 14.61
CA GLU A 25 -2.80 14.31 15.89
C GLU A 25 -1.50 14.00 16.63
N GLU A 26 -1.06 12.74 16.60
CA GLU A 26 0.13 12.29 17.32
C GLU A 26 1.04 11.44 16.43
N VAL A 27 2.34 11.75 16.44
CA VAL A 27 3.38 10.93 15.82
C VAL A 27 4.01 10.07 16.91
N LYS A 28 3.55 8.81 17.00
CA LYS A 28 4.02 7.84 17.99
C LYS A 28 4.60 6.61 17.33
N PHE A 29 5.73 6.12 17.84
CA PHE A 29 6.35 4.88 17.38
C PHE A 29 6.20 3.77 18.42
N MET A 30 5.93 2.57 17.92
CA MET A 30 5.90 1.33 18.69
C MET A 30 7.18 0.53 18.43
N GLU A 31 7.61 -0.22 19.44
CA GLU A 31 8.67 -1.22 19.30
C GLU A 31 8.05 -2.61 19.17
N ILE A 32 8.24 -3.24 18.03
CA ILE A 32 7.77 -4.59 17.75
C ILE A 32 8.90 -5.58 18.02
N ARG A 33 8.69 -6.50 18.96
CA ARG A 33 9.73 -7.45 19.44
C ARG A 33 9.38 -8.92 19.20
N ASP A 34 8.23 -9.19 18.58
CA ASP A 34 7.77 -10.53 18.26
C ASP A 34 6.71 -10.53 17.14
N ALA A 35 6.42 -11.72 16.61
CA ALA A 35 5.44 -11.90 15.55
C ALA A 35 4.01 -11.55 15.98
N GLN A 36 3.66 -11.75 17.27
CA GLN A 36 2.33 -11.42 17.80
C GLN A 36 2.06 -9.92 17.71
N VAL A 37 3.00 -9.11 18.21
CA VAL A 37 2.89 -7.64 18.20
C VAL A 37 2.94 -7.11 16.75
N MET A 38 3.70 -7.74 15.84
CA MET A 38 3.67 -7.38 14.42
C MET A 38 2.30 -7.69 13.78
N TRP A 39 1.75 -8.87 14.08
CA TRP A 39 0.42 -9.27 13.62
C TRP A 39 -0.64 -8.27 14.10
N ASP A 40 -0.60 -7.88 15.38
CA ASP A 40 -1.53 -6.90 15.96
C ASP A 40 -1.38 -5.54 15.27
N ALA A 41 -0.15 -5.08 15.02
CA ALA A 41 0.11 -3.83 14.31
C ALA A 41 -0.45 -3.83 12.87
N ILE A 42 -0.36 -4.95 12.16
CA ILE A 42 -0.95 -5.10 10.82
C ILE A 42 -2.48 -5.15 10.90
N LYS A 43 -3.02 -5.91 11.87
CA LYS A 43 -4.47 -6.12 12.04
C LYS A 43 -5.19 -4.83 12.43
N MET A 44 -4.61 -4.06 13.35
CA MET A 44 -5.15 -2.80 13.86
C MET A 44 -4.88 -1.60 12.92
N LEU A 45 -4.24 -1.82 11.77
CA LEU A 45 -3.89 -0.80 10.78
C LEU A 45 -2.83 0.22 11.25
N CYS A 46 -2.02 -0.11 12.25
CA CYS A 46 -0.80 0.65 12.55
C CYS A 46 0.19 0.52 11.39
N VAL A 47 0.36 -0.70 10.86
CA VAL A 47 1.04 -0.97 9.58
C VAL A 47 -0.02 -1.25 8.52
N ARG A 48 -0.07 -0.42 7.48
CA ARG A 48 -1.11 -0.51 6.46
C ARG A 48 -0.55 -0.09 5.09
N GLY A 49 -1.23 -0.53 4.03
CA GLY A 49 -0.75 -0.36 2.66
C GLY A 49 0.03 -1.60 2.23
N ALA A 50 -0.24 -2.11 1.03
CA ALA A 50 0.19 -3.45 0.65
C ALA A 50 1.72 -3.63 0.76
N PRO A 51 2.57 -2.73 0.25
CA PRO A 51 4.02 -2.85 0.42
C PRO A 51 4.49 -2.78 1.88
N ALA A 52 3.96 -1.84 2.68
CA ALA A 52 4.34 -1.72 4.10
C ALA A 52 3.98 -2.98 4.91
N ILE A 53 2.84 -3.60 4.59
CA ILE A 53 2.41 -4.86 5.20
C ILE A 53 3.38 -5.99 4.86
N GLY A 54 3.79 -6.11 3.59
CA GLY A 54 4.76 -7.12 3.17
C GLY A 54 6.10 -6.98 3.90
N VAL A 55 6.64 -5.76 3.97
CA VAL A 55 7.89 -5.47 4.67
C VAL A 55 7.75 -5.72 6.18
N GLY A 56 6.65 -5.25 6.79
CA GLY A 56 6.33 -5.52 8.20
C GLY A 56 6.27 -7.02 8.50
N ALA A 57 5.62 -7.81 7.65
CA ALA A 57 5.55 -9.27 7.83
C ALA A 57 6.92 -9.94 7.70
N GLY A 58 7.74 -9.53 6.71
CA GLY A 58 9.12 -9.98 6.59
C GLY A 58 9.94 -9.70 7.84
N TYR A 59 9.85 -8.49 8.38
CA TYR A 59 10.50 -8.16 9.64
C TYR A 59 9.92 -8.89 10.86
N GLY A 60 8.61 -9.15 10.88
CA GLY A 60 7.97 -9.97 11.91
C GLY A 60 8.55 -11.38 11.98
N VAL A 61 8.74 -12.03 10.82
CA VAL A 61 9.42 -13.34 10.76
C VAL A 61 10.86 -13.25 11.26
N ALA A 62 11.63 -12.26 10.77
CA ALA A 62 13.04 -12.12 11.13
C ALA A 62 13.23 -11.87 12.65
N ILE A 63 12.39 -11.05 13.29
CA ILE A 63 12.44 -10.80 14.73
C ILE A 63 12.03 -12.02 15.54
N GLU A 64 10.97 -12.74 15.16
CA GLU A 64 10.53 -13.91 15.93
C GLU A 64 11.61 -14.99 15.94
N MET A 65 12.22 -15.25 14.77
CA MET A 65 13.23 -16.30 14.63
C MET A 65 14.52 -16.04 15.42
N GLN A 66 14.79 -14.81 15.85
CA GLN A 66 15.92 -14.51 16.76
C GLN A 66 15.82 -15.28 18.09
N LYS A 67 14.60 -15.59 18.55
CA LYS A 67 14.38 -16.33 19.79
C LYS A 67 14.73 -17.82 19.67
N HIS A 68 14.77 -18.33 18.45
CA HIS A 68 14.87 -19.77 18.14
C HIS A 68 16.28 -20.18 17.68
N VAL A 69 17.27 -19.28 17.75
CA VAL A 69 18.64 -19.55 17.25
C VAL A 69 19.40 -20.64 18.03
N LYS A 70 18.97 -21.01 19.23
CA LYS A 70 19.63 -22.05 20.06
C LYS A 70 18.92 -23.40 20.06
N GLU A 71 17.82 -23.51 19.34
CA GLU A 71 16.98 -24.71 19.34
C GLU A 71 17.50 -25.80 18.41
N SER A 72 16.94 -27.00 18.49
CA SER A 72 17.23 -28.04 17.51
C SER A 72 16.74 -27.61 16.10
N THR A 73 17.38 -28.12 15.05
CA THR A 73 16.96 -27.84 13.66
C THR A 73 15.48 -28.17 13.43
N ALA A 74 14.97 -29.24 14.05
CA ALA A 74 13.56 -29.62 13.94
C ALA A 74 12.62 -28.59 14.59
N GLU A 75 12.98 -28.06 15.76
CA GLU A 75 12.22 -27.00 16.45
C GLU A 75 12.28 -25.69 15.66
N TYR A 76 13.45 -25.31 15.15
CA TYR A 76 13.60 -24.12 14.30
C TYR A 76 12.65 -24.16 13.09
N HIS A 77 12.59 -25.29 12.37
CA HIS A 77 11.68 -25.45 11.24
C HIS A 77 10.22 -25.37 11.61
N LYS A 78 9.85 -25.96 12.75
CA LYS A 78 8.49 -25.89 13.26
C LYS A 78 8.11 -24.44 13.58
N ASN A 79 8.97 -23.72 14.31
CA ASN A 79 8.73 -22.33 14.71
C ASN A 79 8.69 -21.38 13.50
N LEU A 80 9.55 -21.57 12.51
CA LEU A 80 9.51 -20.80 11.25
C LEU A 80 8.15 -20.97 10.55
N LYS A 81 7.70 -22.22 10.39
CA LYS A 81 6.43 -22.54 9.74
C LYS A 81 5.25 -21.93 10.50
N GLU A 82 5.20 -22.12 11.82
CA GLU A 82 4.13 -21.58 12.66
C GLU A 82 4.09 -20.05 12.63
N THR A 83 5.26 -19.39 12.63
CA THR A 83 5.37 -17.92 12.52
C THR A 83 4.82 -17.39 11.20
N ILE A 84 5.18 -18.02 10.08
CA ILE A 84 4.72 -17.63 8.74
C ILE A 84 3.21 -17.83 8.62
N GLU A 85 2.70 -19.00 9.02
CA GLU A 85 1.27 -19.32 8.99
C GLU A 85 0.47 -18.35 9.87
N TYR A 86 1.01 -17.99 11.03
CA TYR A 86 0.38 -17.03 11.94
C TYR A 86 0.30 -15.62 11.33
N LEU A 87 1.41 -15.07 10.84
CA LEU A 87 1.45 -13.72 10.22
C LEU A 87 0.54 -13.61 8.99
N ALA A 88 0.40 -14.68 8.21
CA ALA A 88 -0.48 -14.74 7.04
C ALA A 88 -1.96 -14.51 7.38
N THR A 89 -2.39 -14.80 8.61
CA THR A 89 -3.79 -14.61 9.05
C THR A 89 -4.16 -13.16 9.35
N SER A 90 -3.18 -12.25 9.40
CA SER A 90 -3.41 -10.86 9.76
C SER A 90 -4.37 -10.16 8.79
N ARG A 91 -4.10 -10.26 7.48
CA ARG A 91 -4.91 -9.65 6.40
C ARG A 91 -4.89 -10.47 5.10
N PRO A 92 -5.80 -11.46 4.94
CA PRO A 92 -5.79 -12.42 3.83
C PRO A 92 -5.96 -11.85 2.41
N THR A 93 -6.37 -10.59 2.26
CA THR A 93 -6.57 -9.94 0.96
C THR A 93 -5.31 -9.26 0.42
N ALA A 94 -4.32 -8.98 1.27
CA ALA A 94 -3.10 -8.26 0.90
C ALA A 94 -2.09 -9.17 0.21
N VAL A 95 -1.97 -9.10 -1.11
CA VAL A 95 -1.07 -9.99 -1.89
C VAL A 95 0.40 -9.85 -1.47
N ASN A 96 0.87 -8.62 -1.20
CA ASN A 96 2.23 -8.36 -0.74
C ASN A 96 2.58 -9.02 0.59
N LEU A 97 1.59 -9.30 1.46
CA LEU A 97 1.80 -10.08 2.68
C LEU A 97 2.32 -11.48 2.34
N PHE A 98 1.60 -12.19 1.47
CA PHE A 98 1.96 -13.54 1.05
C PHE A 98 3.24 -13.56 0.24
N TRP A 99 3.41 -12.61 -0.69
CA TRP A 99 4.64 -12.47 -1.48
C TRP A 99 5.91 -12.33 -0.62
N ALA A 100 5.82 -11.58 0.49
CA ALA A 100 6.94 -11.42 1.43
C ALA A 100 7.13 -12.68 2.28
N LEU A 101 6.05 -13.26 2.81
CA LEU A 101 6.09 -14.48 3.61
C LEU A 101 6.63 -15.68 2.83
N ASP A 102 6.26 -15.83 1.56
CA ASP A 102 6.77 -16.88 0.69
C ASP A 102 8.29 -16.76 0.49
N ARG A 103 8.82 -15.54 0.32
CA ARG A 103 10.28 -15.30 0.25
C ARG A 103 10.98 -15.66 1.55
N MET A 104 10.39 -15.28 2.69
CA MET A 104 10.95 -15.65 3.99
C MET A 104 10.97 -17.16 4.20
N LYS A 105 9.90 -17.84 3.76
CA LYS A 105 9.80 -19.30 3.77
C LYS A 105 10.88 -19.95 2.91
N GLU A 106 10.99 -19.53 1.65
CA GLU A 106 11.99 -20.03 0.70
C GLU A 106 13.41 -19.86 1.24
N THR A 107 13.73 -18.71 1.84
CA THR A 107 15.02 -18.48 2.51
C THR A 107 15.22 -19.46 3.67
N GLY A 108 14.27 -19.55 4.59
CA GLY A 108 14.42 -20.43 5.76
C GLY A 108 14.55 -21.91 5.38
N GLU A 109 13.86 -22.37 4.33
CA GLU A 109 14.00 -23.71 3.77
C GLU A 109 15.34 -23.91 3.05
N LYS A 110 15.82 -22.92 2.29
CA LYS A 110 17.09 -22.98 1.57
C LYS A 110 18.30 -23.09 2.51
N TYR A 111 18.27 -22.38 3.64
CA TYR A 111 19.38 -22.37 4.60
C TYR A 111 19.24 -23.41 5.72
N ALA A 112 18.17 -24.23 5.70
CA ALA A 112 17.81 -25.27 6.66
C ALA A 112 18.96 -26.15 7.20
N ASN A 113 19.95 -26.48 6.35
CA ASN A 113 21.07 -27.35 6.70
C ASN A 113 22.27 -26.61 7.32
N GLY A 114 22.18 -25.28 7.44
CA GLY A 114 23.19 -24.45 8.10
C GLY A 114 23.04 -24.44 9.63
N SER A 115 23.93 -23.75 10.33
CA SER A 115 23.68 -23.41 11.74
C SER A 115 22.51 -22.43 11.83
N ASN A 116 21.79 -22.44 12.95
CA ASN A 116 20.69 -21.51 13.17
C ASN A 116 21.12 -20.03 13.05
N ASP A 117 22.36 -19.69 13.42
CA ASP A 117 22.92 -18.34 13.22
C ASP A 117 23.02 -17.95 11.73
N VAL A 118 23.39 -18.90 10.87
CA VAL A 118 23.43 -18.70 9.42
C VAL A 118 22.02 -18.51 8.87
N CYS A 119 21.06 -19.31 9.33
CA CYS A 119 19.66 -19.18 8.95
C CYS A 119 19.08 -17.83 9.38
N GLN A 120 19.35 -17.41 10.63
CA GLN A 120 18.89 -16.13 11.16
C GLN A 120 19.42 -14.96 10.33
N LYS A 121 20.73 -14.94 10.04
CA LYS A 121 21.34 -13.91 9.22
C LYS A 121 20.73 -13.85 7.81
N ALA A 122 20.45 -15.01 7.21
CA ALA A 122 19.82 -15.09 5.90
C ALA A 122 18.37 -14.54 5.91
N LEU A 123 17.60 -14.80 6.97
CA LEU A 123 16.25 -14.22 7.15
C LEU A 123 16.32 -12.70 7.29
N GLU A 124 17.22 -12.17 8.12
CA GLU A 124 17.42 -10.72 8.28
C GLU A 124 17.80 -10.06 6.96
N GLU A 125 18.77 -10.62 6.24
CA GLU A 125 19.17 -10.13 4.92
C GLU A 125 18.01 -10.18 3.92
N THR A 126 17.19 -11.23 3.96
CA THR A 126 16.00 -11.36 3.08
C THR A 126 14.96 -10.29 3.39
N ALA A 127 14.64 -10.05 4.67
CA ALA A 127 13.68 -9.03 5.08
C ALA A 127 14.15 -7.61 4.69
N ILE A 128 15.44 -7.31 4.88
CA ILE A 128 16.05 -6.04 4.45
C ILE A 128 16.00 -5.90 2.92
N ASN A 129 16.24 -6.99 2.18
CA ASN A 129 16.17 -6.98 0.72
C ASN A 129 14.73 -6.79 0.22
N ILE A 130 13.72 -7.25 0.96
CA ILE A 130 12.31 -6.96 0.68
C ILE A 130 12.03 -5.46 0.84
N GLU A 131 12.50 -4.79 1.91
CA GLU A 131 12.39 -3.33 2.06
C GLU A 131 13.05 -2.61 0.87
N LYS A 132 14.30 -2.95 0.55
CA LYS A 132 15.04 -2.31 -0.54
C LYS A 132 14.35 -2.50 -1.90
N TYR A 133 13.78 -3.67 -2.14
CA TYR A 133 13.02 -3.94 -3.36
C TYR A 133 11.81 -3.01 -3.47
N GLU A 134 11.01 -2.90 -2.40
CA GLU A 134 9.82 -2.04 -2.36
C GLU A 134 10.20 -0.54 -2.45
N GLU A 135 11.29 -0.11 -1.81
CA GLU A 135 11.81 1.26 -1.91
C GLU A 135 12.19 1.62 -3.34
N ASN A 136 12.96 0.76 -4.01
CA ASN A 136 13.33 0.96 -5.41
C ASN A 136 12.11 0.95 -6.33
N ALA A 137 11.13 0.08 -6.06
CA ALA A 137 9.89 0.05 -6.82
C ALA A 137 9.12 1.38 -6.70
N CYS A 138 9.01 1.93 -5.49
CA CYS A 138 8.37 3.23 -5.24
C CYS A 138 9.05 4.36 -6.02
N ILE A 139 10.39 4.39 -6.05
CA ILE A 139 11.17 5.38 -6.83
C ILE A 139 10.88 5.22 -8.32
N SER A 140 10.99 4.00 -8.87
CA SER A 140 10.76 3.73 -10.28
C SER A 140 9.33 4.09 -10.73
N ILE A 141 8.32 3.82 -9.90
CA ILE A 141 6.94 4.24 -10.16
C ILE A 141 6.85 5.77 -10.23
N GLY A 142 7.49 6.48 -9.30
CA GLY A 142 7.55 7.94 -9.31
C GLY A 142 8.19 8.49 -10.59
N GLU A 143 9.34 7.95 -10.99
CA GLU A 143 10.03 8.29 -12.23
C GLU A 143 9.14 8.09 -13.46
N ASN A 144 8.54 6.91 -13.57
CA ASN A 144 7.66 6.57 -14.68
C ASN A 144 6.44 7.49 -14.72
N ALA A 145 5.83 7.80 -13.57
CA ALA A 145 4.71 8.73 -13.48
C ALA A 145 5.11 10.15 -13.91
N LEU A 146 6.31 10.62 -13.55
CA LEU A 146 6.81 11.94 -13.95
C LEU A 146 7.03 12.07 -15.47
N THR A 147 7.08 10.96 -16.22
CA THR A 147 7.08 11.02 -17.70
C THR A 147 5.71 11.36 -18.30
N LEU A 148 4.62 11.15 -17.54
CA LEU A 148 3.24 11.42 -17.94
C LEU A 148 2.70 12.74 -17.38
N LEU A 149 3.33 13.24 -16.31
CA LEU A 149 2.90 14.42 -15.56
C LEU A 149 3.82 15.61 -15.84
N LYS A 150 3.28 16.82 -15.77
CA LYS A 150 3.99 18.08 -16.06
C LYS A 150 3.98 18.99 -14.86
N ASP A 151 5.04 19.79 -14.73
CA ASP A 151 5.12 20.85 -13.72
C ASP A 151 3.90 21.77 -13.78
N GLY A 152 3.35 22.10 -12.61
CA GLY A 152 2.17 22.95 -12.45
C GLY A 152 0.82 22.24 -12.56
N MET A 153 0.78 20.93 -12.88
CA MET A 153 -0.48 20.18 -12.93
C MET A 153 -1.17 20.08 -11.57
N THR A 154 -2.50 20.06 -11.60
CA THR A 154 -3.36 19.77 -10.46
C THR A 154 -3.84 18.33 -10.54
N LEU A 155 -3.46 17.52 -9.55
CA LEU A 155 -3.75 16.09 -9.47
C LEU A 155 -4.87 15.83 -8.47
N LEU A 156 -5.72 14.85 -8.74
CA LEU A 156 -6.62 14.27 -7.74
C LEU A 156 -6.12 12.88 -7.35
N THR A 157 -6.18 12.57 -6.06
CA THR A 157 -5.86 11.23 -5.53
C THR A 157 -6.90 10.79 -4.50
N HIS A 158 -6.93 9.48 -4.26
CA HIS A 158 -7.90 8.81 -3.41
C HIS A 158 -7.20 7.80 -2.50
N CYS A 159 -7.65 7.66 -1.25
CA CYS A 159 -6.97 6.92 -0.19
C CYS A 159 -5.60 7.52 0.18
N ASN A 160 -4.75 6.70 0.79
CA ASN A 160 -3.33 6.96 0.93
C ASN A 160 -2.52 5.84 0.27
N ALA A 161 -1.81 6.20 -0.80
CA ALA A 161 -0.84 5.38 -1.52
C ALA A 161 0.53 6.10 -1.55
N GLY A 162 0.88 6.68 -0.40
CA GLY A 162 2.11 7.41 -0.13
C GLY A 162 3.17 6.61 0.62
N GLY A 163 4.18 7.30 1.11
CA GLY A 163 5.31 6.71 1.83
C GLY A 163 4.86 5.99 3.10
N LEU A 164 3.76 6.43 3.73
CA LEU A 164 3.16 5.73 4.88
C LEU A 164 2.53 4.39 4.51
N ALA A 165 2.06 4.22 3.27
CA ALA A 165 1.48 2.99 2.77
C ALA A 165 2.54 2.01 2.21
N THR A 166 3.79 2.46 2.10
CA THR A 166 4.93 1.68 1.60
C THR A 166 6.09 1.75 2.59
N VAL A 167 7.33 1.79 2.10
CA VAL A 167 8.55 2.02 2.91
C VAL A 167 9.20 3.38 2.63
N HIS A 168 8.89 3.95 1.46
CA HIS A 168 9.48 5.19 0.96
C HIS A 168 8.66 5.71 -0.22
N TYR A 169 8.48 7.03 -0.33
CA TYR A 169 7.77 7.79 -1.40
C TYR A 169 6.32 7.37 -1.75
N GLY A 170 5.93 6.12 -1.61
CA GLY A 170 4.65 5.60 -2.03
C GLY A 170 4.61 5.13 -3.48
N THR A 171 3.40 5.02 -4.00
CA THR A 171 3.15 4.72 -5.41
C THR A 171 2.50 5.94 -6.08
N ALA A 172 1.23 6.20 -5.80
CA ALA A 172 0.49 7.33 -6.38
C ALA A 172 1.00 8.69 -5.89
N LEU A 173 1.51 8.77 -4.65
CA LEU A 173 2.12 10.01 -4.14
C LEU A 173 3.61 10.10 -4.48
N SER A 174 4.24 9.04 -4.98
CA SER A 174 5.65 9.05 -5.36
C SER A 174 6.01 10.17 -6.33
N PRO A 175 5.29 10.39 -7.47
CA PRO A 175 5.60 11.52 -8.34
C PRO A 175 5.44 12.88 -7.65
N MET A 176 4.55 13.00 -6.66
CA MET A 176 4.33 14.25 -5.94
C MET A 176 5.48 14.54 -4.97
N LEU A 177 5.93 13.53 -4.24
CA LEU A 177 7.03 13.64 -3.27
C LEU A 177 8.40 13.72 -3.97
N LEU A 178 8.68 12.82 -4.91
CA LEU A 178 9.89 12.86 -5.73
C LEU A 178 9.95 14.11 -6.60
N GLY A 179 8.81 14.52 -7.17
CA GLY A 179 8.70 15.76 -7.95
C GLY A 179 9.09 16.97 -7.13
N LYS A 180 8.61 17.06 -5.88
CA LYS A 180 8.96 18.16 -4.96
C LYS A 180 10.47 18.27 -4.73
N GLU A 181 11.15 17.14 -4.53
CA GLU A 181 12.62 17.10 -4.38
C GLU A 181 13.35 17.55 -5.66
N ARG A 182 12.70 17.40 -6.82
CA ARG A 182 13.22 17.75 -8.15
C ARG A 182 12.74 19.12 -8.66
N ASN A 183 12.09 19.91 -7.82
CA ASN A 183 11.48 21.19 -8.19
C ASN A 183 10.40 21.06 -9.29
N ILE A 184 9.71 19.93 -9.36
CA ILE A 184 8.47 19.74 -10.11
C ILE A 184 7.31 19.88 -9.10
N HIS A 185 6.42 20.82 -9.35
CA HIS A 185 5.41 21.25 -8.40
C HIS A 185 4.03 20.81 -8.86
N PHE A 186 3.32 20.12 -7.98
CA PHE A 186 1.94 19.74 -8.18
C PHE A 186 1.05 20.39 -7.13
N LYS A 187 -0.19 20.67 -7.52
CA LYS A 187 -1.29 20.90 -6.58
C LYS A 187 -2.06 19.60 -6.45
N VAL A 188 -2.45 19.22 -5.24
CA VAL A 188 -3.09 17.93 -4.99
C VAL A 188 -4.44 18.14 -4.32
N TYR A 189 -5.49 17.62 -4.94
CA TYR A 189 -6.78 17.40 -4.30
C TYR A 189 -6.79 15.97 -3.75
N ALA A 190 -6.85 15.85 -2.43
CA ALA A 190 -6.96 14.56 -1.75
C ALA A 190 -8.40 14.37 -1.28
N ASP A 191 -9.08 13.35 -1.80
CA ASP A 191 -10.36 12.91 -1.26
C ASP A 191 -10.17 12.43 0.18
N GLU A 192 -11.01 12.83 1.12
CA GLU A 192 -10.84 12.46 2.53
C GLU A 192 -10.82 10.94 2.74
N THR A 193 -11.55 10.20 1.88
CA THR A 193 -11.63 8.74 1.80
C THR A 193 -12.33 8.10 2.99
N ARG A 194 -13.65 8.29 3.11
CA ARG A 194 -14.44 7.57 4.12
C ARG A 194 -14.47 6.04 3.82
N PRO A 195 -14.68 5.20 4.85
CA PRO A 195 -14.94 5.55 6.24
C PRO A 195 -13.69 5.83 7.09
N LEU A 196 -12.51 5.37 6.69
CA LEU A 196 -11.29 5.41 7.50
C LEU A 196 -10.52 6.74 7.43
N LEU A 197 -10.89 7.61 6.50
CA LEU A 197 -10.34 8.95 6.33
C LEU A 197 -8.85 8.97 5.98
N GLN A 198 -8.36 8.00 5.21
CA GLN A 198 -6.93 7.90 4.90
C GLN A 198 -6.41 9.12 4.14
N GLY A 199 -7.21 9.69 3.24
CA GLY A 199 -6.78 10.86 2.48
C GLY A 199 -6.66 12.11 3.34
N ALA A 200 -7.62 12.32 4.25
CA ALA A 200 -7.56 13.45 5.17
C ALA A 200 -6.48 13.27 6.26
N ARG A 201 -6.35 12.07 6.81
CA ARG A 201 -5.47 11.81 7.97
C ARG A 201 -4.02 11.52 7.62
N LEU A 202 -3.79 10.87 6.48
CA LEU A 202 -2.48 10.34 6.11
C LEU A 202 -1.94 11.06 4.88
N THR A 203 -2.67 11.06 3.75
CA THR A 203 -2.22 11.68 2.49
C THR A 203 -1.97 13.17 2.68
N ALA A 204 -2.95 13.91 3.21
CA ALA A 204 -2.79 15.33 3.46
C ALA A 204 -1.68 15.63 4.46
N TRP A 205 -1.52 14.78 5.48
CA TRP A 205 -0.46 14.92 6.47
C TRP A 205 0.94 14.76 5.83
N GLU A 206 1.19 13.69 5.07
CA GLU A 206 2.51 13.43 4.49
C GLU A 206 2.88 14.40 3.37
N LEU A 207 1.91 14.77 2.52
CA LEU A 207 2.12 15.77 1.47
C LEU A 207 2.41 17.16 2.06
N ASN A 208 1.66 17.57 3.09
CA ASN A 208 1.89 18.86 3.76
C ASN A 208 3.26 18.91 4.45
N GLN A 209 3.69 17.81 5.09
CA GLN A 209 5.03 17.72 5.69
C GLN A 209 6.15 17.84 4.65
N ALA A 210 5.94 17.33 3.45
CA ALA A 210 6.86 17.49 2.32
C ALA A 210 6.77 18.87 1.64
N GLY A 211 5.82 19.72 2.04
CA GLY A 211 5.59 21.04 1.43
C GLY A 211 4.96 20.98 0.04
N VAL A 212 4.21 19.90 -0.27
CA VAL A 212 3.34 19.82 -1.45
C VAL A 212 2.06 20.59 -1.17
N ASP A 213 1.57 21.35 -2.16
CA ASP A 213 0.32 22.11 -2.04
C ASP A 213 -0.87 21.13 -2.09
N VAL A 214 -1.47 20.86 -0.94
CA VAL A 214 -2.56 19.87 -0.79
C VAL A 214 -3.84 20.53 -0.28
N THR A 215 -4.96 20.21 -0.94
CA THR A 215 -6.32 20.57 -0.56
C THR A 215 -7.12 19.31 -0.30
N VAL A 216 -7.68 19.16 0.90
CA VAL A 216 -8.58 18.05 1.23
C VAL A 216 -10.00 18.39 0.79
N ILE A 217 -10.69 17.44 0.18
CA ILE A 217 -12.11 17.52 -0.17
C ILE A 217 -12.87 16.30 0.35
N THR A 218 -14.17 16.42 0.59
CA THR A 218 -14.99 15.23 0.86
C THR A 218 -15.19 14.44 -0.43
N ASP A 219 -15.36 13.12 -0.34
CA ASP A 219 -15.41 12.21 -1.50
C ASP A 219 -16.46 12.63 -2.56
N ASN A 220 -17.58 13.17 -2.11
CA ASN A 220 -18.67 13.65 -2.98
C ASN A 220 -18.36 14.95 -3.76
N MET A 221 -17.24 15.61 -3.49
CA MET A 221 -16.81 16.83 -4.19
C MET A 221 -15.92 16.53 -5.39
N ALA A 222 -15.40 15.30 -5.55
CA ALA A 222 -14.53 14.90 -6.66
C ALA A 222 -15.14 15.28 -8.02
N GLY A 223 -16.41 14.93 -8.25
CA GLY A 223 -17.12 15.28 -9.47
C GLY A 223 -17.30 16.80 -9.67
N MET A 224 -17.47 17.56 -8.59
CA MET A 224 -17.59 19.03 -8.67
C MET A 224 -16.26 19.67 -9.10
N VAL A 225 -15.12 19.25 -8.52
CA VAL A 225 -13.81 19.84 -8.86
C VAL A 225 -13.38 19.44 -10.28
N MET A 226 -13.70 18.22 -10.71
CA MET A 226 -13.51 17.78 -12.10
C MET A 226 -14.37 18.62 -13.07
N LYS A 227 -15.66 18.81 -12.78
CA LYS A 227 -16.56 19.64 -13.60
C LYS A 227 -16.10 21.10 -13.69
N GLN A 228 -15.47 21.62 -12.64
CA GLN A 228 -14.91 22.98 -12.62
C GLN A 228 -13.62 23.11 -13.43
N GLY A 229 -13.10 22.02 -14.01
CA GLY A 229 -11.83 22.02 -14.76
C GLY A 229 -10.61 22.23 -13.86
N LYS A 230 -10.71 21.88 -12.57
CA LYS A 230 -9.61 22.06 -11.61
C LYS A 230 -8.60 20.91 -11.61
N ILE A 231 -8.92 19.78 -12.21
CA ILE A 231 -8.13 18.55 -12.15
C ILE A 231 -7.60 18.23 -13.55
N ASP A 232 -6.29 18.11 -13.67
CA ASP A 232 -5.60 17.77 -14.92
C ASP A 232 -5.40 16.26 -15.09
N ALA A 233 -5.24 15.53 -13.99
CA ALA A 233 -5.12 14.07 -13.97
C ALA A 233 -5.56 13.47 -12.63
N VAL A 234 -6.00 12.22 -12.67
CA VAL A 234 -6.22 11.41 -11.47
C VAL A 234 -5.12 10.36 -11.38
N ILE A 235 -4.52 10.21 -10.20
CA ILE A 235 -3.59 9.12 -9.91
C ILE A 235 -3.91 8.50 -8.56
N VAL A 236 -4.11 7.18 -8.54
CA VAL A 236 -4.47 6.42 -7.33
C VAL A 236 -3.57 5.18 -7.20
N GLY A 237 -3.53 4.60 -6.01
CA GLY A 237 -2.86 3.32 -5.78
C GLY A 237 -3.67 2.12 -6.29
N CYS A 238 -3.22 0.93 -5.98
CA CYS A 238 -3.99 -0.30 -6.07
C CYS A 238 -3.63 -1.27 -4.93
N ASP A 239 -4.59 -2.10 -4.53
CA ASP A 239 -4.36 -3.21 -3.61
C ASP A 239 -4.16 -4.53 -4.36
N ARG A 240 -4.78 -4.68 -5.55
CA ARG A 240 -4.58 -5.80 -6.46
C ARG A 240 -4.94 -5.40 -7.89
N VAL A 241 -4.17 -5.86 -8.87
CA VAL A 241 -4.49 -5.76 -10.29
C VAL A 241 -4.62 -7.17 -10.86
N ALA A 242 -5.77 -7.47 -11.48
CA ALA A 242 -6.02 -8.74 -12.15
C ALA A 242 -5.24 -8.86 -13.47
N ALA A 243 -5.14 -10.07 -14.01
CA ALA A 243 -4.40 -10.36 -15.24
C ALA A 243 -4.91 -9.58 -16.46
N ASN A 244 -6.19 -9.20 -16.52
CA ASN A 244 -6.76 -8.37 -17.59
C ASN A 244 -6.52 -6.86 -17.41
N GLY A 245 -5.99 -6.43 -16.26
CA GLY A 245 -5.75 -5.02 -15.93
C GLY A 245 -6.83 -4.38 -15.05
N ASP A 246 -7.90 -5.09 -14.68
CA ASP A 246 -8.86 -4.58 -13.70
C ASP A 246 -8.16 -4.36 -12.36
N ALA A 247 -8.42 -3.22 -11.72
CA ALA A 247 -7.71 -2.82 -10.52
C ALA A 247 -8.68 -2.68 -9.34
N ALA A 248 -8.45 -3.47 -8.29
CA ALA A 248 -9.07 -3.24 -7.00
C ALA A 248 -8.29 -2.20 -6.21
N ASN A 249 -9.01 -1.20 -5.70
CA ASN A 249 -8.46 -0.16 -4.82
C ASN A 249 -9.53 0.27 -3.81
N LYS A 250 -9.18 1.19 -2.92
CA LYS A 250 -10.08 1.71 -1.88
C LYS A 250 -11.46 2.11 -2.44
N ILE A 251 -12.51 1.73 -1.72
CA ILE A 251 -13.90 2.10 -2.04
C ILE A 251 -14.01 3.60 -2.36
N GLY A 252 -14.64 3.92 -3.49
CA GLY A 252 -14.69 5.26 -4.07
C GLY A 252 -13.87 5.38 -5.36
N THR A 253 -12.86 4.52 -5.55
CA THR A 253 -11.97 4.58 -6.72
C THR A 253 -12.72 4.37 -8.03
N TYR A 254 -13.62 3.39 -8.10
CA TYR A 254 -14.49 3.18 -9.26
C TYR A 254 -15.31 4.43 -9.59
N SER A 255 -15.88 5.09 -8.57
CA SER A 255 -16.67 6.31 -8.78
C SER A 255 -15.81 7.45 -9.35
N VAL A 256 -14.58 7.62 -8.83
CA VAL A 256 -13.61 8.59 -9.34
C VAL A 256 -13.23 8.27 -10.79
N ALA A 257 -13.01 7.00 -11.15
CA ALA A 257 -12.68 6.60 -12.52
C ALA A 257 -13.82 6.90 -13.51
N VAL A 258 -15.07 6.64 -13.12
CA VAL A 258 -16.26 6.98 -13.92
C VAL A 258 -16.36 8.50 -14.13
N LEU A 259 -16.15 9.28 -13.08
CA LEU A 259 -16.17 10.75 -13.15
C LEU A 259 -15.03 11.29 -14.03
N ALA A 260 -13.82 10.73 -13.91
CA ALA A 260 -12.68 11.09 -14.73
C ALA A 260 -12.96 10.85 -16.21
N LYS A 261 -13.51 9.67 -16.57
CA LYS A 261 -13.94 9.37 -17.95
C LYS A 261 -15.01 10.33 -18.45
N HIS A 262 -16.02 10.65 -17.63
CA HIS A 262 -17.08 11.61 -18.00
C HIS A 262 -16.52 13.00 -18.32
N HIS A 263 -15.48 13.43 -17.61
CA HIS A 263 -14.84 14.73 -17.80
C HIS A 263 -13.60 14.72 -18.72
N ASN A 264 -13.29 13.59 -19.35
CA ASN A 264 -12.10 13.39 -20.20
C ASN A 264 -10.77 13.68 -19.48
N ILE A 265 -10.70 13.31 -18.21
CA ILE A 265 -9.50 13.43 -17.38
C ILE A 265 -8.77 12.07 -17.39
N PRO A 266 -7.45 12.03 -17.65
CA PRO A 266 -6.70 10.78 -17.60
C PRO A 266 -6.69 10.20 -16.19
N PHE A 267 -6.93 8.90 -16.10
CA PHE A 267 -7.01 8.14 -14.86
C PHE A 267 -5.91 7.09 -14.80
N TYR A 268 -4.99 7.25 -13.84
CA TYR A 268 -3.82 6.40 -13.68
C TYR A 268 -3.91 5.55 -12.42
N ILE A 269 -3.58 4.28 -12.55
CA ILE A 269 -3.25 3.40 -11.41
C ILE A 269 -1.73 3.39 -11.24
N ALA A 270 -1.24 3.51 -10.01
CA ALA A 270 0.18 3.42 -9.69
C ALA A 270 0.43 2.34 -8.63
N GLY A 271 1.18 1.30 -8.99
CA GLY A 271 1.50 0.19 -8.10
C GLY A 271 2.60 -0.71 -8.66
N PRO A 272 3.39 -1.36 -7.79
CA PRO A 272 4.49 -2.22 -8.24
C PRO A 272 3.96 -3.48 -8.94
N VAL A 273 4.79 -4.14 -9.74
CA VAL A 273 4.46 -5.44 -10.35
C VAL A 273 4.09 -6.49 -9.30
N SER A 274 4.55 -6.35 -8.05
CA SER A 274 4.15 -7.22 -6.93
C SER A 274 2.67 -7.13 -6.55
N THR A 275 1.92 -6.09 -6.95
CA THR A 275 0.47 -6.02 -6.75
C THR A 275 -0.34 -6.61 -7.91
N ILE A 276 0.33 -7.05 -8.98
CA ILE A 276 -0.32 -7.69 -10.14
C ILE A 276 -0.44 -9.19 -9.90
N ASP A 277 -1.67 -9.68 -9.81
CA ASP A 277 -2.00 -11.09 -9.59
C ASP A 277 -2.38 -11.76 -10.91
N MET A 278 -1.39 -12.38 -11.55
CA MET A 278 -1.58 -13.09 -12.82
C MET A 278 -2.46 -14.35 -12.71
N ASN A 279 -2.75 -14.82 -11.49
CA ASN A 279 -3.63 -15.97 -11.26
C ASN A 279 -5.11 -15.57 -11.15
N THR A 280 -5.39 -14.27 -11.01
CA THR A 280 -6.75 -13.71 -10.96
C THR A 280 -7.12 -13.20 -12.36
N PRO A 281 -8.00 -13.88 -13.13
CA PRO A 281 -8.24 -13.55 -14.53
C PRO A 281 -8.86 -12.17 -14.75
N THR A 282 -9.84 -11.81 -13.93
CA THR A 282 -10.62 -10.57 -14.06
C THR A 282 -10.87 -9.91 -12.71
N GLY A 283 -11.36 -8.67 -12.72
CA GLY A 283 -11.73 -7.95 -11.51
C GLY A 283 -12.86 -8.61 -10.70
N ASP A 284 -13.76 -9.34 -11.37
CA ASP A 284 -14.86 -10.08 -10.72
C ASP A 284 -14.35 -11.23 -9.83
N ASP A 285 -13.13 -11.70 -10.08
CA ASP A 285 -12.47 -12.75 -9.31
C ASP A 285 -11.74 -12.21 -8.07
N ILE A 286 -11.72 -10.89 -7.87
CA ILE A 286 -11.05 -10.26 -6.71
C ILE A 286 -11.98 -10.31 -5.49
N PRO A 287 -11.58 -10.95 -4.38
CA PRO A 287 -12.38 -10.95 -3.16
C PRO A 287 -12.40 -9.56 -2.50
N ILE A 288 -13.60 -9.04 -2.23
CA ILE A 288 -13.78 -7.73 -1.58
C ILE A 288 -13.97 -7.91 -0.06
N GLU A 289 -13.08 -7.29 0.72
CA GLU A 289 -13.17 -7.25 2.18
C GLU A 289 -14.36 -6.39 2.61
N GLU A 290 -15.36 -6.98 3.28
CA GLU A 290 -16.38 -6.24 4.03
C GLU A 290 -15.94 -6.07 5.49
N ARG A 291 -16.01 -4.83 5.99
CA ARG A 291 -15.48 -4.45 7.31
C ARG A 291 -16.60 -4.12 8.29
N SER A 292 -16.22 -3.96 9.57
CA SER A 292 -17.14 -3.63 10.65
C SER A 292 -18.00 -2.41 10.31
N ALA A 293 -19.30 -2.48 10.61
CA ALA A 293 -20.22 -1.36 10.47
C ALA A 293 -19.78 -0.14 11.30
N GLU A 294 -19.02 -0.35 12.38
CA GLU A 294 -18.57 0.71 13.29
C GLU A 294 -17.71 1.78 12.60
N GLU A 295 -16.98 1.44 11.53
CA GLU A 295 -16.20 2.42 10.77
C GLU A 295 -17.11 3.51 10.15
N ILE A 296 -18.32 3.11 9.77
CA ILE A 296 -19.35 4.02 9.26
C ILE A 296 -20.14 4.61 10.41
N THR A 297 -20.68 3.78 11.31
CA THR A 297 -21.62 4.23 12.35
C THR A 297 -20.99 5.08 13.44
N CYS A 298 -19.69 4.94 13.68
CA CYS A 298 -18.94 5.57 14.77
C CYS A 298 -17.79 6.46 14.26
N GLY A 299 -17.99 7.10 13.09
CA GLY A 299 -17.00 8.02 12.51
C GLY A 299 -16.59 9.12 13.50
N PHE A 300 -15.30 9.50 13.49
CA PHE A 300 -14.73 10.49 14.41
C PHE A 300 -14.93 10.17 15.91
N GLY A 301 -15.02 8.88 16.27
CA GLY A 301 -15.23 8.43 17.65
C GLY A 301 -16.63 8.75 18.19
N LYS A 302 -17.58 9.13 17.32
CA LYS A 302 -18.95 9.47 17.69
C LYS A 302 -19.95 8.72 16.83
N ARG A 303 -21.07 8.31 17.42
CA ARG A 303 -22.14 7.66 16.65
C ARG A 303 -22.79 8.67 15.70
N THR A 304 -22.75 8.38 14.40
CA THR A 304 -23.33 9.19 13.31
C THR A 304 -24.51 8.51 12.61
N VAL A 305 -24.72 7.21 12.86
CA VAL A 305 -25.83 6.43 12.31
C VAL A 305 -26.74 5.97 13.46
N PRO A 306 -28.08 6.11 13.34
CA PRO A 306 -29.03 5.65 14.35
C PRO A 306 -28.83 4.17 14.70
N GLU A 307 -29.08 3.82 15.97
CA GLU A 307 -28.99 2.44 16.43
C GLU A 307 -29.97 1.52 15.69
N GLY A 308 -29.53 0.31 15.34
CA GLY A 308 -30.34 -0.68 14.61
C GLY A 308 -30.39 -0.50 13.09
N VAL A 309 -29.85 0.58 12.52
CA VAL A 309 -29.75 0.76 11.06
C VAL A 309 -28.63 -0.13 10.49
N LYS A 310 -28.96 -0.89 9.44
CA LYS A 310 -28.01 -1.77 8.74
C LYS A 310 -27.00 -0.95 7.93
N VAL A 311 -25.78 -1.46 7.83
CA VAL A 311 -24.67 -0.84 7.10
C VAL A 311 -24.09 -1.85 6.12
N TYR A 312 -23.72 -1.36 4.93
CA TYR A 312 -22.91 -2.07 3.96
C TYR A 312 -21.56 -1.36 3.86
N ASN A 313 -20.46 -2.07 4.14
CA ASN A 313 -19.12 -1.47 4.26
C ASN A 313 -18.06 -2.28 3.49
N PRO A 314 -18.13 -2.32 2.14
CA PRO A 314 -17.04 -2.85 1.33
C PRO A 314 -15.83 -1.90 1.44
N ALA A 315 -14.66 -2.45 1.74
CA ALA A 315 -13.44 -1.67 1.89
C ALA A 315 -12.79 -1.30 0.55
N PHE A 316 -13.19 -1.94 -0.53
CA PHE A 316 -12.61 -1.81 -1.86
C PHE A 316 -13.71 -1.86 -2.94
N ASP A 317 -13.42 -1.26 -4.09
CA ASP A 317 -14.16 -1.47 -5.33
C ASP A 317 -13.18 -1.82 -6.46
N VAL A 318 -13.74 -2.23 -7.61
CA VAL A 318 -12.97 -2.66 -8.78
C VAL A 318 -13.18 -1.67 -9.91
N VAL A 319 -12.09 -1.17 -10.48
CA VAL A 319 -12.08 -0.32 -11.67
C VAL A 319 -11.85 -1.21 -12.89
N PRO A 320 -12.82 -1.28 -13.83
CA PRO A 320 -12.61 -1.96 -15.10
C PRO A 320 -11.46 -1.32 -15.89
N HIS A 321 -10.63 -2.14 -16.52
CA HIS A 321 -9.45 -1.69 -17.26
C HIS A 321 -9.77 -0.69 -18.39
N GLU A 322 -11.01 -0.69 -18.91
CA GLU A 322 -11.55 0.27 -19.89
C GLU A 322 -11.73 1.71 -19.38
N LEU A 323 -11.66 1.92 -18.07
CA LEU A 323 -11.66 3.25 -17.43
C LEU A 323 -10.23 3.74 -17.13
N ILE A 324 -9.23 2.87 -17.27
CA ILE A 324 -7.85 3.14 -16.88
C ILE A 324 -7.07 3.63 -18.10
N THR A 325 -6.49 4.83 -17.99
CA THR A 325 -5.62 5.38 -19.04
C THR A 325 -4.28 4.64 -19.09
N ALA A 326 -3.65 4.43 -17.94
CA ALA A 326 -2.47 3.60 -17.82
C ALA A 326 -2.27 3.05 -16.41
N ILE A 327 -1.58 1.91 -16.30
CA ILE A 327 -1.03 1.37 -15.05
C ILE A 327 0.46 1.67 -15.02
N ILE A 328 0.91 2.41 -14.01
CA ILE A 328 2.29 2.83 -13.82
C ILE A 328 2.93 1.88 -12.80
N THR A 329 3.97 1.18 -13.22
CA THR A 329 4.66 0.16 -12.42
C THR A 329 6.14 0.50 -12.25
N ASP A 330 6.84 -0.26 -11.42
CA ASP A 330 8.30 -0.20 -11.26
C ASP A 330 9.06 -0.70 -12.50
N LYS A 331 8.39 -1.47 -13.38
CA LYS A 331 8.97 -1.99 -14.63
C LYS A 331 8.55 -1.21 -15.88
N GLY A 332 7.78 -0.13 -15.74
CA GLY A 332 7.31 0.70 -16.84
C GLY A 332 5.81 0.98 -16.82
N ILE A 333 5.28 1.45 -17.94
CA ILE A 333 3.91 1.96 -18.06
C ILE A 333 3.11 1.07 -19.01
N ILE A 334 1.95 0.59 -18.54
CA ILE A 334 1.00 -0.21 -19.31
C ILE A 334 -0.13 0.72 -19.77
N ALA A 335 -0.03 1.28 -20.97
CA ALA A 335 -1.05 2.17 -21.53
C ALA A 335 -2.24 1.40 -22.12
N ASN A 336 -3.46 1.84 -21.82
CA ASN A 336 -4.71 1.14 -22.17
C ASN A 336 -4.61 -0.36 -21.83
N PRO A 337 -4.56 -0.70 -20.53
CA PRO A 337 -4.22 -2.04 -20.08
C PRO A 337 -5.16 -3.09 -20.65
N ASP A 338 -4.56 -4.21 -21.03
CA ASP A 338 -5.21 -5.45 -21.43
C ASP A 338 -4.33 -6.62 -20.99
N LYS A 339 -4.86 -7.84 -21.14
CA LYS A 339 -4.19 -9.06 -20.70
C LYS A 339 -2.79 -9.25 -21.30
N GLU A 340 -2.59 -8.91 -22.56
CA GLU A 340 -1.32 -9.12 -23.25
C GLU A 340 -0.25 -8.15 -22.75
N LYS A 341 -0.62 -6.87 -22.61
CA LYS A 341 0.31 -5.83 -22.14
C LYS A 341 0.66 -5.99 -20.66
N VAL A 342 -0.29 -6.39 -19.82
CA VAL A 342 -0.02 -6.72 -18.42
C VAL A 342 1.00 -7.86 -18.34
N ALA A 343 0.76 -8.96 -19.07
CA ALA A 343 1.68 -10.09 -19.09
C ALA A 343 3.07 -9.71 -19.63
N GLN A 344 3.16 -8.82 -20.61
CA GLN A 344 4.44 -8.34 -21.15
C GLN A 344 5.30 -7.64 -20.10
N VAL A 345 4.70 -6.73 -19.33
CA VAL A 345 5.43 -5.96 -18.30
C VAL A 345 5.80 -6.85 -17.11
N VAL A 346 4.89 -7.73 -16.67
CA VAL A 346 5.16 -8.64 -15.54
C VAL A 346 6.35 -9.56 -15.87
N ASN A 347 6.38 -10.11 -17.09
CA ASN A 347 7.40 -11.05 -17.55
C ASN A 347 8.68 -10.39 -18.07
N ALA A 348 8.75 -9.06 -18.11
CA ALA A 348 9.97 -8.35 -18.49
C ALA A 348 11.09 -8.66 -17.48
N LYS A 349 12.27 -9.04 -18.00
CA LYS A 349 13.45 -9.42 -17.22
C LYS A 349 14.16 -8.21 -16.62
#